data_AF-A0A967JHA2-F1
#
_entry.id   AF-A0A967JHA2-F1
#
_cell.length_a   1.000
_cell.length_b   1.000
_cell.length_c   1.000
_cell.angle_alpha   90.00
_cell.angle_beta   90.00
_cell.angle_gamma   90.00
#
_symmetry.space_group_name_H-M   'P 1'
#
loop_
_entity.id
_entity.type
_entity.pdbx_description
1 polymer ?
#
loop_
_entity_poly.entity_id
_entity_poly.type
_entity_poly.pdbx_seq_one_letter_code
_entity_poly.pdbx_strand_id
1 'polypeptide(L)'
;MAEFAHRVGIDGPVRAVPSTAIGTFNASLLDVTNAFTLFGNGGVRAEPHLIRRIERWDGRVLWRKEPGGGTRVLDEATAFVVLDAMRAVVDRGTAASVRRHGYAGAAAGKTGTTNDGTDAWFVGLTPELVAGVWIGFDRPRPIVGDGDAGGGELAAPAWAAWMASVRPGTPRRTGWTPPLTVERVRYHETQGHVIGMHCAVERGSP
;
A
#
# COMPACT_ATOMS: atom_id res chain seq x y z
N MET A 1 -8.28 -0.57 -16.30
CA MET A 1 -8.20 -0.99 -14.87
C MET A 1 -8.16 -2.50 -14.70
N ALA A 2 -9.10 -3.27 -15.27
CA ALA A 2 -9.09 -4.74 -15.12
C ALA A 2 -7.75 -5.37 -15.56
N GLU A 3 -7.21 -4.98 -16.71
CA GLU A 3 -5.89 -5.43 -17.17
C GLU A 3 -4.77 -5.10 -16.16
N PHE A 4 -4.77 -3.90 -15.59
CA PHE A 4 -3.80 -3.51 -14.58
C PHE A 4 -3.95 -4.34 -13.29
N ALA A 5 -5.19 -4.63 -12.88
CA ALA A 5 -5.47 -5.49 -11.73
C ALA A 5 -4.85 -6.88 -11.90
N HIS A 6 -4.98 -7.48 -13.09
CA HIS A 6 -4.34 -8.75 -13.40
C HIS A 6 -2.81 -8.66 -13.44
N ARG A 7 -2.24 -7.56 -13.98
CA ARG A 7 -0.79 -7.34 -13.94
C ARG A 7 -0.22 -7.23 -12.52
N VAL A 8 -1.01 -6.73 -11.56
CA VAL A 8 -0.65 -6.70 -10.14
C VAL A 8 -1.00 -7.99 -9.39
N GLY A 9 -1.44 -9.05 -10.08
CA GLY A 9 -1.70 -10.37 -9.52
C GLY A 9 -3.05 -10.52 -8.82
N ILE A 10 -4.04 -9.69 -9.18
CA ILE A 10 -5.44 -9.89 -8.76
C ILE A 10 -6.08 -10.77 -9.85
N ASP A 11 -6.06 -12.08 -9.62
CA ASP A 11 -6.48 -13.08 -10.62
C ASP A 11 -7.99 -13.39 -10.59
N GLY A 12 -8.72 -12.83 -9.63
CA GLY A 12 -10.18 -12.95 -9.53
C GLY A 12 -10.92 -12.27 -10.69
N PRO A 13 -12.25 -12.49 -10.84
CA PRO A 13 -13.04 -11.89 -11.92
C PRO A 13 -13.18 -10.37 -11.73
N VAL A 14 -12.27 -9.59 -12.33
CA VAL A 14 -12.32 -8.13 -12.32
C VAL A 14 -13.07 -7.63 -13.57
N ARG A 15 -14.30 -7.14 -13.36
CA ARG A 15 -15.11 -6.59 -14.46
C ARG A 15 -14.58 -5.23 -14.92
N ALA A 16 -14.68 -4.93 -16.21
CA ALA A 16 -14.32 -3.63 -16.77
C ALA A 16 -15.50 -2.64 -16.67
N VAL A 17 -15.88 -2.27 -15.44
CA VAL A 17 -16.97 -1.33 -15.16
C VAL A 17 -16.47 -0.12 -14.36
N PRO A 18 -17.13 1.05 -14.40
CA PRO A 18 -16.67 2.24 -13.67
C PRO A 18 -16.50 2.01 -12.16
N SER A 19 -17.37 1.20 -11.56
CA SER A 19 -17.31 0.86 -10.13
C SER A 19 -16.07 0.06 -9.74
N THR A 20 -15.33 -0.51 -10.69
CA THR A 20 -14.05 -1.17 -10.43
C THR A 20 -13.01 -0.19 -9.88
N ALA A 21 -13.11 1.10 -10.25
CA ALA A 21 -12.24 2.15 -9.73
C ALA A 21 -12.36 2.36 -8.21
N ILE A 22 -13.51 2.01 -7.64
CA ILE A 22 -13.79 2.12 -6.21
C ILE A 22 -13.75 0.76 -5.48
N GLY A 23 -13.26 -0.30 -6.14
CA GLY A 23 -13.01 -1.60 -5.48
C GLY A 23 -14.19 -2.57 -5.44
N THR A 24 -15.14 -2.50 -6.39
CA THR A 24 -16.28 -3.45 -6.46
C THR A 24 -15.93 -4.85 -6.99
N PHE A 25 -14.77 -5.39 -6.62
CA PHE A 25 -14.33 -6.73 -6.97
C PHE A 25 -13.83 -7.46 -5.71
N ASN A 26 -13.92 -8.79 -5.75
CA ASN A 26 -13.41 -9.63 -4.68
C ASN A 26 -11.94 -9.96 -4.94
N ALA A 27 -11.10 -9.83 -3.92
CA ALA A 27 -9.71 -10.25 -3.92
C ALA A 27 -9.35 -10.80 -2.54
N SER A 28 -8.40 -11.74 -2.49
CA SER A 28 -7.92 -12.22 -1.19
C SER A 28 -7.06 -11.15 -0.52
N LEU A 29 -6.97 -11.19 0.82
CA LEU A 29 -6.05 -10.32 1.57
C LEU A 29 -4.60 -10.49 1.09
N LEU A 30 -4.22 -11.72 0.69
CA LEU A 30 -2.89 -11.98 0.15
C LEU A 30 -2.66 -11.27 -1.18
N ASP A 31 -3.62 -11.29 -2.11
CA ASP A 31 -3.48 -10.65 -3.42
C ASP A 31 -3.34 -9.14 -3.28
N VAL A 32 -4.21 -8.52 -2.48
CA VAL A 32 -4.19 -7.08 -2.26
C VAL A 32 -2.90 -6.67 -1.55
N THR A 33 -2.48 -7.40 -0.50
CA THR A 33 -1.23 -7.13 0.21
C THR A 33 -0.02 -7.28 -0.72
N ASN A 34 -0.01 -8.34 -1.54
CA ASN A 34 1.08 -8.60 -2.47
C ASN A 34 1.16 -7.53 -3.57
N ALA A 35 0.03 -7.01 -4.06
CA ALA A 35 0.01 -5.91 -5.02
C ALA A 35 0.74 -4.66 -4.48
N PHE A 36 0.64 -4.37 -3.18
CA PHE A 36 1.31 -3.21 -2.58
C PHE A 36 2.84 -3.34 -2.53
N THR A 37 3.40 -4.54 -2.66
CA THR A 37 4.86 -4.75 -2.70
C THR A 37 5.54 -3.99 -3.84
N LEU A 38 4.84 -3.78 -4.96
CA LEU A 38 5.40 -3.08 -6.10
C LEU A 38 5.79 -1.64 -5.77
N PHE A 39 5.09 -0.97 -4.86
CA PHE A 39 5.38 0.42 -4.51
C PHE A 39 6.66 0.53 -3.67
N GLY A 40 6.90 -0.42 -2.75
CA GLY A 40 8.13 -0.48 -1.96
C GLY A 40 9.35 -0.93 -2.79
N ASN A 41 9.11 -1.70 -3.85
CA ASN A 41 10.13 -2.36 -4.67
C ASN A 41 10.35 -1.69 -6.05
N GLY A 42 10.14 -0.38 -6.18
CA GLY A 42 10.45 0.36 -7.42
C GLY A 42 9.67 -0.13 -8.66
N GLY A 43 8.42 -0.55 -8.45
CA GLY A 43 7.50 -1.00 -9.49
C GLY A 43 7.52 -2.52 -9.75
N VAL A 44 8.27 -3.29 -8.98
CA VAL A 44 8.36 -4.76 -9.11
C VAL A 44 7.48 -5.45 -8.08
N ARG A 45 6.40 -6.11 -8.52
CA ARG A 45 5.55 -6.94 -7.66
C ARG A 45 6.30 -8.21 -7.28
N ALA A 46 6.35 -8.51 -5.98
CA ALA A 46 6.95 -9.74 -5.48
C ALA A 46 6.10 -10.99 -5.84
N GLU A 47 6.77 -12.14 -5.94
CA GLU A 47 6.10 -13.43 -6.01
C GLU A 47 6.02 -14.03 -4.59
N PRO A 48 4.82 -14.13 -4.00
CA PRO A 48 4.66 -14.60 -2.63
C PRO A 48 4.99 -16.09 -2.56
N HIS A 49 5.77 -16.50 -1.56
CA HIS A 49 6.08 -17.90 -1.31
C HIS A 49 6.23 -18.14 0.20
N LEU A 50 5.68 -19.26 0.67
CA LEU A 50 5.78 -19.67 2.07
C LEU A 50 6.95 -20.65 2.30
N ILE A 51 7.16 -21.55 1.34
CA ILE A 51 8.20 -22.57 1.40
C ILE A 51 9.47 -22.01 0.78
N ARG A 52 10.57 -22.03 1.54
CA ARG A 52 11.90 -21.59 1.05
C ARG A 52 12.74 -22.76 0.52
N ARG A 53 12.68 -23.90 1.19
CA ARG A 53 13.50 -25.08 0.89
C ARG A 53 12.80 -26.34 1.41
N ILE A 54 12.88 -27.43 0.65
CA ILE A 54 12.43 -28.77 1.04
C ILE A 54 13.67 -29.67 1.03
N GLU A 55 13.90 -30.35 2.14
CA GLU A 55 15.07 -31.19 2.36
C GLU A 55 14.65 -32.57 2.85
N ARG A 56 15.44 -33.56 2.47
CA ARG A 56 15.37 -34.91 3.03
C ARG A 56 16.14 -34.97 4.36
N TRP A 57 15.85 -35.99 5.16
CA TRP A 57 16.51 -36.27 6.44
C TRP A 57 18.04 -36.39 6.35
N ASP A 58 18.59 -36.74 5.18
CA ASP A 58 20.03 -36.86 4.92
C ASP A 58 20.67 -35.53 4.49
N GLY A 59 19.92 -34.42 4.52
CA GLY A 59 20.38 -33.09 4.10
C GLY A 59 20.31 -32.84 2.59
N ARG A 60 19.84 -33.80 1.78
CA ARG A 60 19.66 -33.58 0.34
C ARG A 60 18.54 -32.59 0.07
N VAL A 61 18.84 -31.52 -0.67
CA VAL A 61 17.83 -30.55 -1.13
C VAL A 61 16.99 -31.14 -2.24
N LEU A 62 15.68 -31.24 -2.01
CA LEU A 62 14.72 -31.70 -3.00
C LEU A 62 14.18 -30.54 -3.83
N TRP A 63 14.02 -29.37 -3.20
CA TRP A 63 13.55 -28.16 -3.85
C TRP A 63 14.01 -26.91 -3.08
N ARG A 64 14.23 -25.81 -3.79
CA ARG A 64 14.56 -24.49 -3.21
C ARG A 64 13.92 -23.40 -4.08
N LYS A 65 13.37 -22.36 -3.45
CA LYS A 65 12.99 -21.14 -4.16
C LYS A 65 14.25 -20.36 -4.50
N GLU A 66 14.47 -20.09 -5.77
CA GLU A 66 15.59 -19.24 -6.18
C GLU A 66 15.40 -17.81 -5.65
N PRO A 67 16.44 -17.18 -5.07
CA PRO A 67 16.40 -15.79 -4.66
C PRO A 67 16.22 -14.88 -5.89
N GLY A 68 15.46 -13.81 -5.71
CA GLY A 68 15.10 -12.93 -6.82
C GLY A 68 13.92 -13.47 -7.61
N GLY A 69 13.20 -12.56 -8.26
CA GLY A 69 11.93 -12.85 -8.91
C GLY A 69 10.94 -11.72 -8.72
N GLY A 70 9.77 -11.88 -9.32
CA GLY A 70 8.74 -10.84 -9.37
C GLY A 70 8.53 -10.29 -10.78
N THR A 71 7.48 -9.50 -10.93
CA THR A 71 7.04 -8.97 -12.21
C THR A 71 7.13 -7.45 -12.17
N ARG A 72 7.86 -6.84 -13.12
CA ARG A 72 7.83 -5.39 -13.29
C ARG A 72 6.45 -4.97 -13.80
N VAL A 73 5.75 -4.17 -13.01
CA VAL A 73 4.43 -3.63 -13.35
C VAL A 73 4.49 -2.13 -13.63
N LEU A 74 5.28 -1.39 -12.87
CA LEU A 74 5.50 0.04 -13.05
C LEU A 74 6.99 0.33 -13.30
N ASP A 75 7.26 1.46 -13.93
CA ASP A 75 8.58 2.07 -13.84
C ASP A 75 8.80 2.64 -12.43
N GLU A 76 10.07 2.87 -12.10
CA GLU A 76 10.47 3.26 -10.74
C GLU A 76 9.93 4.64 -10.34
N ALA A 77 9.86 5.59 -11.29
CA ALA A 77 9.39 6.95 -11.02
C ALA A 77 7.89 6.94 -10.73
N THR A 78 7.09 6.25 -11.54
CA THR A 78 5.64 6.10 -11.30
C THR A 78 5.37 5.42 -9.97
N ALA A 79 6.08 4.34 -9.66
CA ALA A 79 5.93 3.64 -8.38
C ALA A 79 6.26 4.55 -7.19
N PHE A 80 7.33 5.34 -7.30
CA PHE A 80 7.74 6.28 -6.25
C PHE A 80 6.73 7.41 -6.04
N VAL A 81 6.18 8.00 -7.11
CA VAL A 81 5.18 9.08 -6.99
C VAL A 81 3.92 8.58 -6.29
N VAL A 82 3.45 7.38 -6.64
CA VAL A 82 2.27 6.77 -5.97
C VAL A 82 2.59 6.44 -4.51
N LEU A 83 3.78 5.89 -4.24
CA LEU A 83 4.26 5.67 -2.87
C LEU A 83 4.27 6.97 -2.07
N ASP A 84 4.77 8.08 -2.63
CA ASP A 84 4.84 9.36 -1.93
C ASP A 84 3.45 9.94 -1.62
N ALA A 85 2.50 9.79 -2.55
CA ALA A 85 1.10 10.10 -2.29
C ALA A 85 0.52 9.24 -1.14
N MET A 86 0.83 7.95 -1.09
CA MET A 86 0.40 7.06 -0.01
C MET A 86 1.05 7.38 1.34
N ARG A 87 2.22 8.02 1.38
CA ARG A 87 2.80 8.54 2.63
C ARG A 87 1.93 9.66 3.21
N ALA A 88 1.41 10.54 2.36
CA ALA A 88 0.50 11.60 2.80
C ALA A 88 -0.79 11.04 3.41
N VAL A 89 -1.29 9.90 2.92
CA VAL A 89 -2.46 9.21 3.51
C VAL A 89 -2.21 8.82 4.97
N VAL A 90 -1.00 8.34 5.28
CA VAL A 90 -0.59 7.95 6.64
C VAL A 90 -0.25 9.15 7.51
N ASP A 91 0.40 10.16 6.96
CA ASP A 91 0.89 11.30 7.75
C ASP A 91 -0.20 12.32 8.07
N ARG A 92 -1.16 12.52 7.15
CA ARG A 92 -2.20 13.57 7.27
C ARG A 92 -3.56 13.22 6.66
N GLY A 93 -3.71 12.04 6.06
CA GLY A 93 -4.94 11.61 5.39
C GLY A 93 -5.79 10.64 6.21
N THR A 94 -6.51 9.77 5.51
CA THR A 94 -7.45 8.81 6.10
C THR A 94 -6.81 7.78 7.02
N ALA A 95 -5.49 7.58 6.94
CA ALA A 95 -4.74 6.68 7.82
C ALA A 95 -3.90 7.43 8.88
N ALA A 96 -4.22 8.71 9.16
CA ALA A 96 -3.53 9.50 10.19
C ALA A 96 -3.56 8.83 11.58
N SER A 97 -4.51 7.93 11.81
CA SER A 97 -4.58 7.11 13.01
C SER A 97 -3.32 6.25 13.23
N VAL A 98 -2.60 5.86 12.18
CA VAL A 98 -1.32 5.13 12.31
C VAL A 98 -0.31 5.92 13.16
N ARG A 99 -0.22 7.23 12.93
CA ARG A 99 0.64 8.13 13.71
C ARG A 99 0.11 8.33 15.12
N ARG A 100 -1.21 8.52 15.27
CA ARG A 100 -1.86 8.70 16.57
C ARG A 100 -1.70 7.48 17.49
N HIS A 101 -1.59 6.28 16.92
CA HIS A 101 -1.39 5.02 17.63
C HIS A 101 0.09 4.61 17.75
N GLY A 102 1.01 5.57 17.61
CA GLY A 102 2.40 5.41 18.05
C GLY A 102 3.38 4.88 17.01
N TYR A 103 2.95 4.55 15.78
CA TYR A 103 3.91 4.17 14.74
C TYR A 103 4.55 5.42 14.11
N ALA A 104 5.80 5.69 14.46
CA ALA A 104 6.56 6.87 14.01
C ALA A 104 7.56 6.58 12.87
N GLY A 105 7.71 5.32 12.44
CA GLY A 105 8.62 4.91 11.37
C GLY A 105 8.19 5.37 9.98
N ALA A 106 9.01 5.14 8.95
CA ALA A 106 8.59 5.37 7.57
C ALA A 106 7.39 4.47 7.24
N ALA A 107 6.29 5.06 6.74
CA ALA A 107 5.11 4.32 6.35
C ALA A 107 4.41 4.99 5.17
N ALA A 108 3.85 4.16 4.30
CA ALA A 108 2.92 4.52 3.25
C ALA A 108 1.77 3.51 3.29
N GLY A 109 0.58 3.88 2.84
CA GLY A 109 -0.51 2.92 2.77
C GLY A 109 -1.81 3.53 2.29
N LYS A 110 -2.86 2.72 2.27
CA LYS A 110 -4.20 3.15 1.88
C LYS A 110 -5.26 2.44 2.69
N THR A 111 -6.27 3.21 3.11
CA THR A 111 -7.51 2.68 3.72
C THR A 111 -8.50 2.22 2.65
N GLY A 112 -9.26 1.18 2.97
CA GLY A 112 -10.47 0.79 2.25
C GLY A 112 -11.62 0.57 3.23
N THR A 113 -12.81 0.99 2.83
CA THR A 113 -14.05 0.79 3.60
C THR A 113 -15.11 0.42 2.58
N THR A 114 -15.75 -0.73 2.73
CA THR A 114 -16.90 -1.12 1.90
C THR A 114 -18.18 -0.45 2.40
N ASN A 115 -19.23 -0.47 1.56
CA ASN A 115 -20.53 0.06 1.94
C ASN A 115 -21.03 -0.59 3.24
N ASP A 116 -21.83 0.16 3.99
CA ASP A 116 -22.43 -0.26 5.26
C ASP A 116 -21.42 -0.67 6.35
N GLY A 117 -20.14 -0.31 6.20
CA GLY A 117 -19.09 -0.61 7.18
C GLY A 117 -18.90 -2.10 7.41
N THR A 118 -19.05 -2.90 6.35
CA THR A 118 -18.99 -4.37 6.41
C THR A 118 -17.56 -4.91 6.37
N ASP A 119 -16.65 -4.18 5.73
CA ASP A 119 -15.23 -4.49 5.65
C ASP A 119 -14.37 -3.24 5.91
N ALA A 120 -13.43 -3.38 6.84
CA ALA A 120 -12.40 -2.38 7.11
C ALA A 120 -11.04 -2.91 6.65
N TRP A 121 -10.40 -2.19 5.74
CA TRP A 121 -9.11 -2.54 5.16
C TRP A 121 -8.06 -1.47 5.43
N PHE A 122 -6.85 -1.91 5.73
CA PHE A 122 -5.66 -1.08 5.61
C PHE A 122 -4.51 -1.92 5.10
N VAL A 123 -3.92 -1.50 3.97
CA VAL A 123 -2.66 -2.07 3.49
C VAL A 123 -1.59 -1.00 3.62
N GLY A 124 -0.60 -1.29 4.45
CA GLY A 124 0.50 -0.40 4.74
C GLY A 124 1.84 -1.07 4.44
N LEU A 125 2.83 -0.25 4.12
CA LEU A 125 4.19 -0.68 3.87
C LEU A 125 5.23 0.26 4.49
N THR A 126 6.39 -0.33 4.71
CA THR A 126 7.67 0.26 5.09
C THR A 126 8.69 -0.15 4.01
N PRO A 127 9.91 0.40 4.00
CA PRO A 127 10.91 -0.05 3.03
C PRO A 127 11.20 -1.56 3.10
N GLU A 128 11.01 -2.20 4.24
CA GLU A 128 11.37 -3.60 4.45
C GLU A 128 10.18 -4.57 4.55
N LEU A 129 8.95 -4.08 4.77
CA LEU A 129 7.76 -4.91 5.03
C LEU A 129 6.50 -4.31 4.43
N VAL A 130 5.63 -5.17 3.92
CA VAL A 130 4.24 -4.87 3.58
C VAL A 130 3.34 -5.72 4.46
N ALA A 131 2.26 -5.12 4.99
CA ALA A 131 1.25 -5.84 5.73
C ALA A 131 -0.14 -5.29 5.41
N GLY A 132 -1.08 -6.20 5.19
CA GLY A 132 -2.50 -5.91 5.06
C GLY A 132 -3.25 -6.35 6.31
N VAL A 133 -4.18 -5.53 6.76
CA VAL A 133 -5.14 -5.83 7.80
C VAL A 133 -6.53 -5.72 7.20
N TRP A 134 -7.32 -6.77 7.36
CA TRP A 134 -8.75 -6.79 7.08
C TRP A 134 -9.50 -7.15 8.35
N ILE A 135 -10.59 -6.45 8.61
CA ILE A 135 -11.52 -6.71 9.70
C ILE A 135 -12.91 -6.73 9.10
N GLY A 136 -13.66 -7.81 9.37
CA GLY A 136 -15.01 -8.03 8.88
C GLY A 136 -15.57 -9.33 9.46
N PHE A 137 -16.80 -9.64 9.09
CA PHE A 137 -17.45 -10.90 9.46
C PHE A 137 -17.52 -11.85 8.26
N ASP A 138 -17.39 -13.16 8.50
CA ASP A 138 -17.51 -14.19 7.44
C ASP A 138 -18.83 -14.09 6.66
N ARG A 139 -19.91 -13.70 7.37
CA ARG A 139 -21.16 -13.27 6.76
C ARG A 139 -21.23 -11.75 6.85
N PRO A 140 -21.31 -11.01 5.73
CA PRO A 140 -21.28 -9.55 5.74
C PRO A 140 -22.37 -8.97 6.64
N ARG A 141 -21.94 -8.17 7.62
CA ARG A 141 -22.78 -7.41 8.56
C ARG A 141 -22.00 -6.17 8.98
N PRO A 142 -22.65 -5.06 9.37
CA PRO A 142 -21.95 -3.90 9.92
C PRO A 142 -21.04 -4.31 11.08
N ILE A 143 -19.77 -3.88 11.04
CA ILE A 143 -18.78 -4.20 12.09
C ILE A 143 -19.13 -3.47 13.39
N VAL A 144 -19.54 -2.21 13.27
CA VAL A 144 -20.08 -1.38 14.35
C VAL A 144 -21.47 -0.95 13.91
N GLY A 145 -22.51 -1.17 14.73
CA GLY A 145 -23.91 -0.97 14.35
C GLY A 145 -24.18 0.38 13.67
N ASP A 146 -24.15 1.47 14.45
CA ASP A 146 -24.35 2.85 13.97
C ASP A 146 -23.04 3.67 13.97
N GLY A 147 -21.89 3.01 14.04
CA GLY A 147 -20.58 3.65 14.21
C GLY A 147 -19.71 3.60 12.96
N ASP A 148 -18.67 4.44 12.92
CA ASP A 148 -17.70 4.46 11.84
C ASP A 148 -16.76 3.25 11.94
N ALA A 149 -16.97 2.28 11.06
CA ALA A 149 -16.17 1.06 10.95
C ALA A 149 -15.19 1.12 9.76
N GLY A 150 -14.59 2.28 9.53
CA GLY A 150 -13.69 2.48 8.42
C GLY A 150 -12.32 1.84 8.60
N GLY A 151 -11.62 1.68 7.46
CA GLY A 151 -10.23 1.25 7.46
C GLY A 151 -9.28 2.16 8.26
N GLY A 152 -9.62 3.44 8.44
CA GLY A 152 -8.85 4.40 9.24
C GLY A 152 -9.05 4.23 10.74
N GLU A 153 -10.21 3.74 11.14
CA GLU A 153 -10.69 3.67 12.52
C GLU A 153 -10.38 2.31 13.15
N LEU A 154 -10.39 1.25 12.34
CA LEU A 154 -10.20 -0.13 12.81
C LEU A 154 -8.90 -0.76 12.30
N ALA A 155 -8.74 -0.85 10.98
CA ALA A 155 -7.64 -1.61 10.38
C ALA A 155 -6.27 -0.90 10.50
N ALA A 156 -6.23 0.42 10.29
CA ALA A 156 -5.01 1.21 10.38
C ALA A 156 -4.40 1.26 11.81
N PRO A 157 -5.19 1.42 12.89
CA PRO A 157 -4.68 1.30 14.26
C PRO A 157 -4.15 -0.10 14.58
N ALA A 158 -4.85 -1.16 14.14
CA ALA A 158 -4.38 -2.53 14.32
C ALA A 158 -3.04 -2.78 13.61
N TRP A 159 -2.90 -2.28 12.38
CA TRP A 159 -1.63 -2.31 11.66
C TRP A 159 -0.53 -1.57 12.40
N ALA A 160 -0.82 -0.37 12.94
CA ALA A 160 0.15 0.44 13.67
C ALA A 160 0.64 -0.26 14.94
N ALA A 161 -0.28 -0.84 15.71
CA ALA A 161 0.04 -1.61 16.91
C ALA A 161 0.92 -2.82 16.59
N TRP A 162 0.55 -3.59 15.55
CA TRP A 162 1.34 -4.73 15.11
C TRP A 162 2.74 -4.29 14.65
N MET A 163 2.84 -3.27 13.81
CA MET A 163 4.11 -2.74 13.32
C MET A 163 5.01 -2.23 14.44
N ALA A 164 4.46 -1.55 15.44
CA ALA A 164 5.21 -1.13 16.62
C ALA A 164 5.78 -2.33 17.40
N SER A 165 5.06 -3.46 17.42
CA SER A 165 5.51 -4.69 18.09
C SER A 165 6.64 -5.42 17.34
N VAL A 166 6.58 -5.48 16.00
CA VAL A 166 7.57 -6.22 15.19
C VAL A 166 8.77 -5.37 14.76
N ARG A 167 8.69 -4.04 14.95
CA ARG A 167 9.74 -3.07 14.60
C ARG A 167 10.08 -2.11 15.75
N PRO A 168 10.39 -2.61 16.97
CA PRO A 168 10.73 -1.75 18.10
C PRO A 168 11.98 -0.92 17.78
N GLY A 169 11.96 0.37 18.09
CA GLY A 169 13.12 1.26 17.92
C GLY A 169 13.50 1.60 16.47
N THR A 170 12.62 1.35 15.49
CA THR A 170 12.87 1.77 14.10
C THR A 170 13.05 3.30 14.05
N PRO A 171 14.19 3.81 13.52
CA PRO A 171 14.45 5.23 13.50
C PRO A 171 13.33 6.00 12.81
N ARG A 172 12.97 7.16 13.36
CA ARG A 172 12.18 8.15 12.62
C ARG A 172 12.99 8.50 11.35
N ARG A 173 12.52 8.03 10.18
CA ARG A 173 12.85 8.52 8.82
C ARG A 173 13.94 7.80 8.00
N THR A 174 14.18 6.50 8.11
CA THR A 174 14.73 5.76 6.95
C THR A 174 13.60 5.51 5.96
N GLY A 175 13.22 6.56 5.22
CA GLY A 175 12.20 6.48 4.18
C GLY A 175 12.78 6.03 2.84
N TRP A 176 11.94 6.06 1.82
CA TRP A 176 12.37 5.79 0.44
C TRP A 176 13.11 6.98 -0.15
N THR A 177 14.17 6.70 -0.89
CA THR A 177 14.91 7.70 -1.67
C THR A 177 14.24 7.87 -3.04
N PRO A 178 13.95 9.11 -3.48
CA PRO A 178 13.46 9.34 -4.83
C PRO A 178 14.44 8.82 -5.89
N PRO A 179 13.96 8.11 -6.92
CA PRO A 179 14.77 7.76 -8.08
C PRO A 179 15.28 9.02 -8.79
N LEU A 180 16.43 8.93 -9.47
CA LEU A 180 17.02 10.05 -10.24
C LEU A 180 16.11 10.55 -11.36
N THR A 181 15.16 9.73 -11.81
CA THR A 181 14.16 10.04 -12.83
C THR A 181 12.96 10.83 -12.30
N VAL A 182 12.88 11.06 -10.98
CA VAL A 182 11.82 11.88 -10.37
C VAL A 182 12.32 13.31 -10.20
N GLU A 183 11.61 14.25 -10.83
CA GLU A 183 11.84 15.68 -10.70
C GLU A 183 10.83 16.33 -9.75
N ARG A 184 11.28 17.29 -8.93
CA ARG A 184 10.40 18.16 -8.16
C ARG A 184 10.18 19.46 -8.90
N VAL A 185 8.92 19.74 -9.23
CA VAL A 185 8.51 20.96 -9.92
C VAL A 185 7.59 21.78 -9.02
N ARG A 186 7.62 23.11 -9.19
CA ARG A 186 6.59 23.99 -8.62
C ARG A 186 5.40 24.00 -9.56
N TYR A 187 4.19 23.91 -9.01
CA TYR A 187 2.96 23.93 -9.80
C TYR A 187 1.94 24.87 -9.17
N HIS A 188 1.02 25.36 -10.00
CA HIS A 188 -0.10 26.19 -9.57
C HIS A 188 -1.15 25.29 -8.90
N GLU A 189 -1.41 25.50 -7.61
CA GLU A 189 -2.18 24.55 -6.79
C GLU A 189 -3.60 24.26 -7.33
N THR A 190 -4.26 25.26 -7.93
CA THR A 190 -5.62 25.08 -8.47
C THR A 190 -5.67 24.56 -9.91
N GLN A 191 -4.64 24.82 -10.71
CA GLN A 191 -4.64 24.48 -12.14
C GLN A 191 -3.83 23.21 -12.43
N GLY A 192 -2.92 22.80 -11.53
CA GLY A 192 -2.02 21.67 -11.72
C GLY A 192 -0.91 21.91 -12.75
N HIS A 193 -0.82 23.11 -13.34
CA HIS A 193 0.21 23.44 -14.31
C HIS A 193 1.55 23.77 -13.64
N VAL A 194 2.65 23.35 -14.27
CA VAL A 194 4.00 23.69 -13.82
C VAL A 194 4.24 25.19 -13.96
N ILE A 195 4.74 25.82 -12.89
CA ILE A 195 5.08 27.24 -12.85
C ILE A 195 6.42 27.42 -13.59
N GLY A 196 6.35 27.94 -14.81
CA GLY A 196 7.53 28.31 -15.59
C GLY A 196 8.27 29.53 -15.02
N MET A 197 9.47 29.79 -15.53
CA MET A 197 10.37 30.86 -15.06
C MET A 197 9.79 32.28 -15.19
N HIS A 198 8.64 32.44 -15.86
CA HIS A 198 8.00 33.72 -16.17
C HIS A 198 6.55 33.83 -15.65
N CYS A 199 6.08 32.87 -14.86
CA CYS A 199 4.79 32.96 -14.20
C CYS A 199 4.92 33.78 -12.90
N ALA A 200 4.04 34.76 -12.71
CA ALA A 200 3.93 35.46 -11.42
C ALA A 200 3.54 34.45 -10.34
N VAL A 201 4.36 34.30 -9.30
CA VAL A 201 4.11 33.34 -8.22
C VAL A 201 3.00 33.91 -7.32
N GLU A 202 1.75 33.61 -7.62
CA GLU A 202 0.67 33.76 -6.64
C GLU A 202 0.77 32.59 -5.65
N ARG A 203 1.60 32.81 -4.62
CA ARG A 203 1.73 32.07 -3.35
C ARG A 203 1.25 30.61 -3.33
N GLY A 204 2.21 29.70 -3.33
CA GLY A 204 2.08 28.36 -2.74
C GLY A 204 3.41 28.01 -2.08
N SER A 205 3.42 27.81 -0.76
CA SER A 205 4.65 27.45 -0.02
C SER A 205 5.08 26.01 -0.36
N PRO A 206 6.40 25.72 -0.36
CA PRO A 206 6.92 24.38 -0.64
C PRO A 206 6.48 23.31 0.36
#